data_AF-A0A2D6BPT7-F1
#
_entry.id   AF-A0A2D6BPT7-F1
#
_cell.length_a   1.000
_cell.length_b   1.000
_cell.length_c   1.000
_cell.angle_alpha   90.00
_cell.angle_beta   90.00
_cell.angle_gamma   90.00
#
_symmetry.space_group_name_H-M   'P 1'
#
loop_
_entity.id
_entity.type
_entity.pdbx_description
1 polymer ?
#
loop_
_entity_poly.entity_id
_entity_poly.type
_entity_poly.pdbx_seq_one_letter_code
_entity_poly.pdbx_strand_id
1 'polypeptide(L)'
;VAYDPNQPEKSMFFGFPSTPGVFDVDFDGYADVVIIGDMGGQVWKWAIDTVGEDPIRNVAYGTDQPNWPFSRFFATDSYLDPVSGNRYWKSLFFRPGLTRIAGTYWMAFATGQRANLRWAGFPSTTDDDDRIYVMKDLDLFLKLDPTPTTLTEADIDGGSPGAADYTTTLGTCNPPAGLGFYVRGAADGEKFVTQTVLFAGYVITASFTPAAVVACGESGDGTLYTFSLACGEGLTVTNSVTSAQTTITKSNMGGGMPSDPQVTMDNKSGDTTVIVRLQDGAIWQPPGDFNAGSEGYGQLYWRER
;
A
#
# COMPACT_ATOMS: atom_id res chain seq x y z
N VAL A 1 23.44 8.21 7.54
CA VAL A 1 23.79 7.40 8.74
C VAL A 1 23.10 6.06 8.58
N ALA A 2 23.76 4.94 8.90
CA ALA A 2 23.10 3.64 8.87
C ALA A 2 21.98 3.61 9.92
N TYR A 3 20.89 2.90 9.63
CA TYR A 3 19.78 2.78 10.57
C TYR A 3 20.20 2.03 11.82
N ASP A 4 19.87 2.59 12.99
CA ASP A 4 20.04 1.95 14.30
C ASP A 4 18.64 1.65 14.86
N PRO A 5 18.25 0.37 15.00
CA PRO A 5 16.95 0.00 15.55
C PRO A 5 16.74 0.44 17.01
N ASN A 6 17.82 0.78 17.74
CA ASN A 6 17.73 1.31 19.11
C ASN A 6 17.54 2.83 19.15
N GLN A 7 17.78 3.51 18.03
CA GLN A 7 17.63 4.96 17.87
C GLN A 7 16.96 5.28 16.52
N PRO A 8 15.76 4.72 16.27
CA PRO A 8 15.06 4.82 15.00
C PRO A 8 14.82 6.29 14.58
N GLU A 9 14.62 7.18 15.56
CA GLU A 9 14.40 8.61 15.36
C GLU A 9 15.56 9.31 14.65
N LYS A 10 16.80 8.82 14.82
CA LYS A 10 17.99 9.40 14.17
C LYS A 10 18.04 9.12 12.67
N SER A 11 17.14 8.28 12.15
CA SER A 11 17.06 7.93 10.74
C SER A 11 15.87 8.59 10.01
N MET A 12 15.09 9.40 10.73
CA MET A 12 13.92 10.12 10.18
C MET A 12 14.35 11.40 9.46
N PHE A 13 14.94 11.26 8.27
CA PHE A 13 15.41 12.41 7.47
C PHE A 13 14.39 12.98 6.49
N PHE A 14 13.27 12.28 6.28
CA PHE A 14 12.28 12.60 5.26
C PHE A 14 10.98 13.08 5.89
N GLY A 15 10.25 13.95 5.18
CA GLY A 15 8.93 14.41 5.60
C GLY A 15 7.86 13.33 5.45
N PHE A 16 6.79 13.44 6.23
CA PHE A 16 5.65 12.52 6.25
C PHE A 16 4.39 13.15 5.64
N PRO A 17 4.26 13.20 4.31
CA PRO A 17 3.04 13.69 3.66
C PRO A 17 1.92 12.65 3.66
N SER A 18 2.24 11.37 3.93
CA SER A 18 1.27 10.30 4.05
C SER A 18 0.33 10.55 5.24
N THR A 19 -0.95 10.24 5.05
CA THR A 19 -1.88 10.17 6.18
C THR A 19 -1.57 8.92 7.00
N PRO A 20 -1.42 9.00 8.34
CA PRO A 20 -1.20 7.80 9.14
C PRO A 20 -2.39 6.84 9.03
N GLY A 21 -2.07 5.55 9.00
CA GLY A 21 -3.02 4.46 9.23
C GLY A 21 -3.04 4.14 10.72
N VAL A 22 -4.21 4.23 11.34
CA VAL A 22 -4.42 3.96 12.76
C VAL A 22 -5.34 2.76 12.86
N PHE A 23 -4.91 1.74 13.58
CA PHE A 23 -5.58 0.45 13.63
C PHE A 23 -5.83 0.04 15.07
N ASP A 24 -7.09 -0.27 15.34
CA ASP A 24 -7.58 -1.02 16.49
C ASP A 24 -7.66 -2.49 16.03
N VAL A 25 -6.81 -3.35 16.56
CA VAL A 25 -6.65 -4.74 16.11
C VAL A 25 -7.25 -5.74 17.07
N ASP A 26 -7.54 -5.34 18.30
CA ASP A 26 -8.25 -6.16 19.29
C ASP A 26 -9.72 -5.75 19.52
N PHE A 27 -10.16 -4.67 18.86
CA PHE A 27 -11.51 -4.13 18.83
C PHE A 27 -12.00 -3.57 20.16
N ASP A 28 -11.09 -3.06 21.00
CA ASP A 28 -11.44 -2.46 22.28
C ASP A 28 -11.84 -0.97 22.17
N GLY A 29 -11.70 -0.38 20.98
CA GLY A 29 -12.03 1.02 20.68
C GLY A 29 -10.84 1.99 20.81
N TYR A 30 -9.66 1.51 21.17
CA TYR A 30 -8.43 2.28 21.23
C TYR A 30 -7.51 1.94 20.06
N ALA A 31 -6.57 2.83 19.77
CA ALA A 31 -5.60 2.60 18.72
C ALA A 31 -4.46 1.73 19.26
N ASP A 32 -4.08 0.70 18.51
CA ASP A 32 -3.02 -0.25 18.86
C ASP A 32 -1.77 -0.05 18.02
N VAL A 33 -1.94 0.32 16.76
CA VAL A 33 -0.84 0.41 15.80
C VAL A 33 -1.03 1.63 14.92
N VAL A 34 0.06 2.39 14.77
CA VAL A 34 0.13 3.48 13.81
C VAL A 34 1.19 3.16 12.76
N ILE A 35 0.80 3.23 11.49
CA ILE A 35 1.68 3.01 10.35
C ILE A 35 1.65 4.23 9.45
N ILE A 36 2.81 4.74 9.04
CA ILE A 36 2.90 5.93 8.19
C ILE A 36 4.08 5.82 7.22
N GLY A 37 3.88 6.32 6.00
CA GLY A 37 4.92 6.41 4.98
C GLY A 37 5.60 7.78 4.93
N ASP A 38 6.86 7.82 4.50
CA ASP A 38 7.60 9.06 4.29
C ASP A 38 8.02 9.29 2.81
N MET A 39 8.58 10.46 2.53
CA MET A 39 9.08 10.82 1.19
C MET A 39 10.31 10.01 0.75
N GLY A 40 11.01 9.35 1.68
CA GLY A 40 12.17 8.52 1.40
C GLY A 40 11.82 7.09 1.00
N GLY A 41 10.53 6.76 0.89
CA GLY A 41 10.06 5.39 0.63
C GLY A 41 10.18 4.49 1.85
N GLN A 42 10.08 5.06 3.06
CA GLN A 42 10.16 4.29 4.30
C GLN A 42 8.78 4.20 4.94
N VAL A 43 8.47 3.01 5.47
CA VAL A 43 7.29 2.77 6.29
C VAL A 43 7.73 2.66 7.73
N TRP A 44 7.08 3.47 8.55
CA TRP A 44 7.35 3.63 9.97
C TRP A 44 6.17 3.08 10.76
N LYS A 45 6.46 2.31 11.80
CA LYS A 45 5.45 1.62 12.63
C LYS A 45 5.66 1.94 14.10
N TRP A 46 4.57 2.36 14.75
CA TRP A 46 4.46 2.52 16.20
C TRP A 46 3.48 1.50 16.74
N ALA A 47 3.88 0.78 17.79
CA ALA A 47 3.01 -0.10 18.56
C ALA A 47 2.59 0.62 19.85
N ILE A 48 1.31 0.98 19.92
CA ILE A 48 0.71 1.81 20.97
C ILE A 48 -0.36 1.05 21.78
N ASP A 49 -0.35 -0.29 21.73
CA ASP A 49 -1.29 -1.19 22.42
C ASP A 49 -1.22 -1.09 23.95
N THR A 50 -0.14 -0.56 24.50
CA THR A 50 -0.04 -0.32 25.94
C THR A 50 -0.81 0.94 26.29
N VAL A 51 -1.84 0.82 27.15
CA VAL A 51 -2.68 1.93 27.59
C VAL A 51 -1.83 3.06 28.20
N GLY A 52 -1.97 4.26 27.64
CA GLY A 52 -1.40 5.48 28.20
C GLY A 52 -2.29 6.14 29.25
N GLU A 53 -1.70 6.91 30.14
CA GLU A 53 -2.46 7.69 31.12
C GLU A 53 -3.00 8.99 30.53
N ASP A 54 -4.14 9.48 31.03
CA ASP A 54 -4.69 10.80 30.69
C ASP A 54 -3.95 11.89 31.49
N PRO A 55 -3.11 12.72 30.85
CA PRO A 55 -2.32 13.72 31.54
C PRO A 55 -3.16 14.87 32.13
N ILE A 56 -4.42 15.02 31.74
CA ILE A 56 -5.32 16.10 32.20
C ILE A 56 -6.11 15.67 33.44
N ARG A 57 -6.60 14.42 33.48
CA ARG A 57 -7.44 13.93 34.57
C ARG A 57 -6.68 13.23 35.68
N ASN A 58 -5.45 12.76 35.44
CA ASN A 58 -4.71 11.94 36.39
C ASN A 58 -3.47 12.65 36.96
N VAL A 59 -3.62 13.87 37.49
CA VAL A 59 -2.55 14.68 38.11
C VAL A 59 -1.80 14.02 39.28
N ALA A 60 -2.22 12.84 39.75
CA ALA A 60 -1.62 12.13 40.88
C ALA A 60 -0.53 11.12 40.50
N TYR A 61 -0.48 10.69 39.24
CA TYR A 61 0.53 9.80 38.67
C TYR A 61 1.08 10.49 37.42
N GLY A 62 2.37 10.36 37.14
CA GLY A 62 3.05 11.18 36.13
C GLY A 62 2.32 11.20 34.79
N THR A 63 2.55 12.24 33.98
CA THR A 63 2.10 12.29 32.57
C THR A 63 2.86 11.28 31.69
N ASP A 64 3.29 10.16 32.27
CA ASP A 64 4.21 9.20 31.70
C ASP A 64 3.42 8.35 30.71
N GLN A 65 3.47 8.77 29.44
CA GLN A 65 3.07 7.90 28.35
C GLN A 65 4.00 6.68 28.34
N PRO A 66 3.48 5.47 28.09
CA PRO A 66 4.32 4.30 27.90
C PRO A 66 5.36 4.60 26.82
N ASN A 67 6.56 4.05 26.99
CA ASN A 67 7.57 4.10 25.95
C ASN A 67 7.17 3.13 24.83
N TRP A 68 6.27 3.58 23.97
CA TRP A 68 5.74 2.79 22.87
C TRP A 68 6.84 2.43 21.87
N PRO A 69 7.00 1.14 21.53
CA PRO A 69 7.96 0.71 20.52
C PRO A 69 7.71 1.41 19.19
N PHE A 70 8.80 1.81 18.58
CA PHE A 70 8.82 2.49 17.29
C PHE A 70 9.96 1.94 16.44
N SER A 71 9.72 1.71 15.16
CA SER A 71 10.75 1.22 14.25
C SER A 71 10.46 1.63 12.81
N ARG A 72 11.53 1.71 12.02
CA ARG A 72 11.43 1.70 10.56
C ARG A 72 11.18 0.27 10.10
N PHE A 73 9.91 -0.03 9.85
CA PHE A 73 9.43 -1.34 9.48
C PHE A 73 9.94 -1.78 8.10
N PHE A 74 9.86 -0.90 7.10
CA PHE A 74 10.26 -1.21 5.73
C PHE A 74 10.93 0.00 5.07
N ALA A 75 11.85 -0.24 4.15
CA ALA A 75 12.42 0.76 3.27
C ALA A 75 12.49 0.23 1.84
N THR A 76 11.93 1.00 0.90
CA THR A 76 12.08 0.74 -0.52
C THR A 76 13.52 1.01 -0.94
N ASP A 77 13.92 0.41 -2.06
CA ASP A 77 15.13 0.85 -2.74
C ASP A 77 14.94 2.26 -3.35
N SER A 78 16.07 2.88 -3.68
CA SER A 78 16.12 4.17 -4.37
C SER A 78 17.01 4.06 -5.58
N TYR A 79 16.64 4.75 -6.65
CA TYR A 79 17.40 4.76 -7.89
C TYR A 79 18.37 5.94 -7.90
N LEU A 80 19.64 5.69 -8.21
CA LEU A 80 20.64 6.74 -8.43
C LEU A 80 20.87 6.88 -9.93
N ASP A 81 20.47 8.02 -10.50
CA ASP A 81 20.72 8.30 -11.91
C ASP A 81 22.23 8.44 -12.14
N PRO A 82 22.85 7.57 -12.96
CA PRO A 82 24.28 7.61 -13.22
C PRO A 82 24.70 8.87 -14.00
N VAL A 83 23.78 9.55 -14.67
CA VAL A 83 24.07 10.75 -15.49
C VAL A 83 24.03 12.01 -14.64
N SER A 84 22.92 12.27 -13.94
CA SER A 84 22.78 13.49 -13.13
C SER A 84 23.33 13.36 -11.70
N GLY A 85 23.53 12.13 -11.20
CA GLY A 85 23.85 11.87 -9.80
C GLY A 85 22.68 12.12 -8.84
N ASN A 86 21.50 12.44 -9.36
CA ASN A 86 20.30 12.63 -8.54
C ASN A 86 19.73 11.29 -8.11
N ARG A 87 19.16 11.27 -6.90
CA ARG A 87 18.51 10.08 -6.35
C ARG A 87 16.99 10.21 -6.43
N TYR A 88 16.36 9.22 -7.03
CA TYR A 88 14.92 9.04 -7.03
C TYR A 88 14.49 8.17 -5.85
N TRP A 89 13.55 8.68 -5.06
CA TRP A 89 12.95 7.97 -3.94
C TRP A 89 11.52 7.61 -4.28
N LYS A 90 11.09 6.40 -3.93
CA LYS A 90 9.72 5.92 -4.10
C LYS A 90 8.85 6.44 -2.96
N SER A 91 8.59 7.74 -3.00
CA SER A 91 7.90 8.45 -1.93
C SER A 91 6.49 7.91 -1.66
N LEU A 92 6.10 7.92 -0.38
CA LEU A 92 4.77 7.47 0.08
C LEU A 92 3.91 8.68 0.46
N PHE A 93 2.84 8.90 -0.29
CA PHE A 93 1.90 10.02 -0.06
C PHE A 93 0.53 9.59 0.47
N PHE A 94 0.21 8.30 0.39
CA PHE A 94 -1.08 7.76 0.78
C PHE A 94 -0.97 6.86 2.00
N ARG A 95 -2.08 6.70 2.70
CA ARG A 95 -2.14 5.92 3.93
C ARG A 95 -1.87 4.43 3.61
N PRO A 96 -0.95 3.77 4.32
CA PRO A 96 -0.83 2.32 4.26
C PRO A 96 -2.09 1.64 4.80
N GLY A 97 -2.58 0.61 4.10
CA GLY A 97 -3.68 -0.23 4.56
C GLY A 97 -3.16 -1.43 5.35
N LEU A 98 -3.92 -1.85 6.37
CA LEU A 98 -3.67 -3.06 7.15
C LEU A 98 -4.95 -3.91 7.22
N THR A 99 -4.81 -5.23 7.13
CA THR A 99 -5.91 -6.18 7.25
C THR A 99 -5.40 -7.49 7.85
N ARG A 100 -6.32 -8.39 8.21
CA ARG A 100 -5.98 -9.72 8.72
C ARG A 100 -6.54 -10.80 7.83
N ILE A 101 -5.68 -11.74 7.43
CA ILE A 101 -6.04 -12.95 6.65
C ILE A 101 -5.52 -14.17 7.39
N ALA A 102 -6.42 -15.10 7.73
CA ALA A 102 -6.08 -16.37 8.39
C ALA A 102 -5.13 -16.20 9.59
N GLY A 103 -5.37 -15.18 10.42
CA GLY A 103 -4.58 -14.89 11.61
C GLY A 103 -3.33 -14.04 11.39
N THR A 104 -2.86 -13.89 10.15
CA THR A 104 -1.67 -13.10 9.78
C THR A 104 -2.08 -11.69 9.36
N TYR A 105 -1.32 -10.68 9.79
CA TYR A 105 -1.54 -9.31 9.35
C TYR A 105 -0.87 -9.07 8.01
N TRP A 106 -1.57 -8.37 7.13
CA TRP A 106 -1.11 -8.00 5.80
C TRP A 106 -1.24 -6.49 5.65
N MET A 107 -0.18 -5.88 5.14
CA MET A 107 -0.09 -4.48 4.83
C MET A 107 -0.03 -4.31 3.31
N ALA A 108 -0.69 -3.26 2.80
CA ALA A 108 -0.46 -2.80 1.43
C ALA A 108 -0.32 -1.29 1.39
N PHE A 109 0.59 -0.83 0.55
CA PHE A 109 0.82 0.59 0.30
C PHE A 109 1.43 0.77 -1.08
N ALA A 110 1.28 1.96 -1.64
CA ALA A 110 1.80 2.26 -2.96
C ALA A 110 2.65 3.52 -2.96
N THR A 111 3.71 3.50 -3.75
CA THR A 111 4.62 4.64 -3.91
C THR A 111 4.20 5.50 -5.09
N GLY A 112 4.53 6.77 -5.05
CA GLY A 112 4.15 7.68 -6.12
C GLY A 112 4.42 9.11 -5.73
N GLN A 113 5.39 9.73 -6.38
CA GLN A 113 5.69 11.12 -6.08
C GLN A 113 4.55 12.05 -6.50
N ARG A 114 4.04 12.87 -5.57
CA ARG A 114 3.08 13.94 -5.88
C ARG A 114 3.73 15.30 -6.11
N ALA A 115 4.99 15.46 -5.70
CA ALA A 115 5.72 16.72 -5.85
C ALA A 115 6.03 17.06 -7.32
N ASN A 116 6.20 16.04 -8.17
CA ASN A 116 6.42 16.21 -9.61
C ASN A 116 5.67 15.13 -10.41
N LEU A 117 4.38 15.37 -10.61
CA LEU A 117 3.48 14.47 -11.34
C LEU A 117 3.80 14.36 -12.84
N ARG A 118 4.56 15.30 -13.42
CA ARG A 118 4.89 15.33 -14.85
C ARG A 118 6.17 14.60 -15.20
N TRP A 119 6.90 14.13 -14.20
CA TRP A 119 8.16 13.45 -14.43
C TRP A 119 7.89 12.06 -15.03
N ALA A 120 8.43 11.84 -16.24
CA ALA A 120 8.13 10.70 -17.10
C ALA A 120 8.97 9.44 -16.82
N GLY A 121 9.71 9.39 -15.71
CA GLY A 121 10.57 8.25 -15.39
C GLY A 121 11.89 8.24 -16.14
N PHE A 122 12.68 7.19 -15.90
CA PHE A 122 13.90 6.87 -16.65
C PHE A 122 13.64 5.72 -17.63
N PRO A 123 13.66 5.95 -18.95
CA PRO A 123 13.19 4.94 -19.92
C PRO A 123 14.11 3.73 -20.13
N SER A 124 15.25 3.70 -19.45
CA SER A 124 16.26 2.65 -19.60
C SER A 124 16.34 1.71 -18.40
N THR A 125 15.49 1.88 -17.40
CA THR A 125 15.46 1.05 -16.20
C THR A 125 14.04 0.99 -15.63
N THR A 126 13.83 0.04 -14.74
CA THR A 126 12.59 -0.10 -13.95
C THR A 126 12.88 0.05 -12.44
N ASP A 127 14.11 0.43 -12.12
CA ASP A 127 14.57 0.63 -10.76
C ASP A 127 13.94 1.87 -10.13
N ASP A 128 13.55 2.86 -10.94
CA ASP A 128 12.84 4.05 -10.51
C ASP A 128 11.33 3.86 -10.45
N ASP A 129 10.76 2.92 -11.20
CA ASP A 129 9.31 2.66 -11.25
C ASP A 129 8.66 2.58 -9.87
N ASP A 130 7.60 3.35 -9.69
CA ASP A 130 6.80 3.26 -8.48
C ASP A 130 6.11 1.88 -8.36
N ARG A 131 5.85 1.46 -7.13
CA ARG A 131 5.43 0.10 -6.79
C ARG A 131 4.26 0.11 -5.82
N ILE A 132 3.38 -0.87 -5.95
CA ILE A 132 2.45 -1.30 -4.91
C ILE A 132 3.13 -2.44 -4.17
N TYR A 133 3.32 -2.30 -2.87
CA TYR A 133 3.82 -3.37 -2.01
C TYR A 133 2.67 -4.02 -1.27
N VAL A 134 2.76 -5.34 -1.15
CA VAL A 134 1.88 -6.16 -0.31
C VAL A 134 2.76 -7.06 0.53
N MET A 135 2.66 -6.97 1.85
CA MET A 135 3.57 -7.69 2.75
C MET A 135 2.89 -8.14 4.03
N LYS A 136 3.32 -9.30 4.53
CA LYS A 136 2.96 -9.83 5.85
C LYS A 136 3.70 -9.06 6.92
N ASP A 137 3.00 -8.77 8.01
CA ASP A 137 3.60 -8.28 9.25
C ASP A 137 3.58 -9.40 10.29
N LEU A 138 4.76 -9.96 10.57
CA LEU A 138 4.94 -11.06 11.52
C LEU A 138 5.19 -10.58 12.95
N ASP A 139 5.38 -9.27 13.15
CA ASP A 139 5.65 -8.66 14.45
C ASP A 139 4.95 -7.32 14.56
N LEU A 140 3.61 -7.38 14.53
CA LEU A 140 2.77 -6.18 14.51
C LEU A 140 3.11 -5.22 15.66
N PHE A 141 3.37 -5.77 16.85
CA PHE A 141 3.62 -5.00 18.08
C PHE A 141 5.10 -4.75 18.39
N LEU A 142 6.03 -5.10 17.49
CA LEU A 142 7.47 -4.90 17.69
C LEU A 142 8.01 -5.57 18.97
N LYS A 143 7.57 -6.80 19.24
CA LYS A 143 7.88 -7.57 20.46
C LYS A 143 8.92 -8.67 20.24
N LEU A 144 9.36 -8.92 18.99
CA LEU A 144 10.39 -9.93 18.73
C LEU A 144 11.77 -9.53 19.28
N ASP A 145 12.51 -10.54 19.74
CA ASP A 145 13.90 -10.42 20.20
C ASP A 145 14.78 -11.45 19.44
N PRO A 146 15.77 -11.01 18.65
CA PRO A 146 16.19 -9.62 18.44
C PRO A 146 15.13 -8.79 17.69
N THR A 147 15.09 -7.48 17.98
CA THR A 147 14.23 -6.54 17.27
C THR A 147 14.48 -6.63 15.76
N PRO A 148 13.44 -6.81 14.93
CA PRO A 148 13.63 -6.98 13.50
C PRO A 148 14.35 -5.78 12.87
N THR A 149 15.30 -6.07 11.99
CA THR A 149 15.90 -5.05 11.12
C THR A 149 14.86 -4.51 10.15
N THR A 150 15.09 -3.29 9.63
CA THR A 150 14.25 -2.74 8.55
C THR A 150 14.17 -3.73 7.39
N LEU A 151 12.94 -4.08 7.01
CA LEU A 151 12.66 -4.92 5.85
C LEU A 151 12.96 -4.18 4.55
N THR A 152 13.39 -4.93 3.54
CA THR A 152 13.73 -4.46 2.20
C THR A 152 13.04 -5.33 1.15
N GLU A 153 13.16 -4.99 -0.13
CA GLU A 153 12.61 -5.82 -1.21
C GLU A 153 13.18 -7.24 -1.21
N ALA A 154 14.44 -7.43 -0.78
CA ALA A 154 15.06 -8.75 -0.67
C ALA A 154 14.35 -9.67 0.34
N ASP A 155 13.76 -9.10 1.40
CA ASP A 155 13.00 -9.85 2.41
C ASP A 155 11.61 -10.23 1.89
N ILE A 156 11.03 -9.39 1.03
CA ILE A 156 9.77 -9.65 0.33
C ILE A 156 9.97 -10.78 -0.69
N ASP A 157 11.07 -10.76 -1.44
CA ASP A 157 11.50 -11.76 -2.44
C ASP A 157 11.74 -13.17 -1.85
N GLY A 158 11.89 -13.31 -0.53
CA GLY A 158 12.21 -14.60 0.12
C GLY A 158 13.61 -15.12 -0.24
N GLY A 159 14.54 -14.21 -0.56
CA GLY A 159 15.94 -14.54 -0.87
C GLY A 159 16.22 -14.89 -2.34
N SER A 160 15.23 -14.78 -3.23
CA SER A 160 15.42 -14.92 -4.69
C SER A 160 15.11 -13.60 -5.39
N PRO A 161 16.11 -12.82 -5.82
CA PRO A 161 15.89 -11.50 -6.42
C PRO A 161 14.84 -11.51 -7.53
N GLY A 162 13.83 -10.65 -7.41
CA GLY A 162 12.74 -10.51 -8.38
C GLY A 162 11.63 -11.57 -8.27
N ALA A 163 11.71 -12.52 -7.32
CA ALA A 163 10.66 -13.50 -7.10
C ALA A 163 9.37 -12.90 -6.50
N ALA A 164 9.45 -11.72 -5.89
CA ALA A 164 8.33 -10.93 -5.42
C ALA A 164 7.80 -9.94 -6.47
N ASP A 165 8.37 -9.85 -7.68
CA ASP A 165 7.80 -9.02 -8.74
C ASP A 165 6.61 -9.72 -9.42
N TYR A 166 5.40 -9.31 -9.05
CA TYR A 166 4.16 -9.90 -9.54
C TYR A 166 3.58 -9.15 -10.74
N THR A 167 4.32 -8.18 -11.30
CA THR A 167 3.85 -7.31 -12.40
C THR A 167 3.33 -8.09 -13.61
N THR A 168 3.91 -9.27 -13.89
CA THR A 168 3.59 -10.12 -15.05
C THR A 168 3.17 -11.54 -14.68
N THR A 169 2.79 -11.83 -13.44
CA THR A 169 2.37 -13.18 -13.05
C THR A 169 0.97 -13.46 -13.63
N LEU A 170 0.91 -14.36 -14.62
CA LEU A 170 -0.29 -14.67 -15.45
C LEU A 170 -0.89 -16.06 -15.17
N GLY A 171 -0.72 -16.59 -13.95
CA GLY A 171 -1.06 -17.98 -13.61
C GLY A 171 -1.94 -18.12 -12.37
N THR A 172 -2.26 -19.37 -12.02
CA THR A 172 -3.01 -19.74 -10.81
C THR A 172 -2.46 -19.05 -9.56
N CYS A 173 -3.34 -18.60 -8.66
CA CYS A 173 -2.99 -18.00 -7.38
C CYS A 173 -1.88 -18.80 -6.67
N ASN A 174 -0.69 -18.23 -6.63
CA ASN A 174 0.45 -18.78 -5.94
C ASN A 174 0.90 -17.76 -4.89
N PRO A 175 0.69 -18.01 -3.60
CA PRO A 175 1.15 -17.11 -2.55
C PRO A 175 2.67 -16.90 -2.62
N PRO A 176 3.17 -15.71 -2.24
CA PRO A 176 4.61 -15.46 -2.24
C PRO A 176 5.33 -16.37 -1.26
N ALA A 177 6.48 -16.89 -1.69
CA ALA A 177 7.37 -17.69 -0.86
C ALA A 177 8.01 -16.87 0.28
N GLY A 178 8.25 -15.56 0.03
CA GLY A 178 8.76 -14.62 1.02
C GLY A 178 7.66 -13.95 1.86
N LEU A 179 7.99 -12.77 2.38
CA LEU A 179 7.07 -11.98 3.20
C LEU A 179 5.96 -11.32 2.40
N GLY A 180 6.05 -11.25 1.08
CA GLY A 180 5.07 -10.54 0.28
C GLY A 180 5.37 -10.53 -1.21
N PHE A 181 4.80 -9.56 -1.91
CA PHE A 181 5.11 -9.25 -3.30
C PHE A 181 4.99 -7.75 -3.57
N TYR A 182 5.45 -7.31 -4.73
CA TYR A 182 5.18 -5.98 -5.25
C TYR A 182 4.72 -6.03 -6.70
N VAL A 183 4.06 -4.95 -7.12
CA VAL A 183 3.57 -4.72 -8.47
C VAL A 183 4.14 -3.40 -8.94
N ARG A 184 4.89 -3.41 -10.04
CA ARG A 184 5.42 -2.19 -10.66
C ARG A 184 4.33 -1.50 -11.48
N GLY A 185 4.49 -0.18 -11.64
CA GLY A 185 3.84 0.55 -12.71
C GLY A 185 4.02 -0.17 -14.06
N ALA A 186 3.00 -0.12 -14.90
CA ALA A 186 3.01 -0.66 -16.25
C ALA A 186 3.82 0.20 -17.24
N ALA A 187 4.08 1.47 -16.91
CA ALA A 187 4.80 2.40 -17.76
C ALA A 187 5.78 3.28 -16.96
N ASP A 188 6.83 3.76 -17.65
CA ASP A 188 7.80 4.68 -17.07
C ASP A 188 7.12 5.92 -16.49
N GLY A 189 7.53 6.29 -15.28
CA GLY A 189 7.01 7.47 -14.62
C GLY A 189 5.57 7.36 -14.13
N GLU A 190 4.90 6.21 -14.27
CA GLU A 190 3.61 5.92 -13.62
C GLU A 190 3.73 6.08 -12.10
N LYS A 191 2.68 6.62 -11.47
CA LYS A 191 2.68 6.97 -10.04
C LYS A 191 1.39 6.52 -9.41
N PHE A 192 1.44 5.84 -8.27
CA PHE A 192 0.23 5.57 -7.51
C PHE A 192 -0.19 6.85 -6.77
N VAL A 193 -1.29 7.44 -7.24
CA VAL A 193 -1.73 8.78 -6.85
C VAL A 193 -3.04 8.80 -6.08
N THR A 194 -3.47 7.63 -5.59
CA THR A 194 -4.68 7.49 -4.79
C THR A 194 -4.45 6.61 -3.57
N GLN A 195 -5.41 6.67 -2.65
CA GLN A 195 -5.45 5.82 -1.47
C GLN A 195 -5.47 4.33 -1.84
N THR A 196 -4.57 3.55 -1.23
CA THR A 196 -4.64 2.08 -1.29
C THR A 196 -5.73 1.59 -0.33
N VAL A 197 -6.75 0.96 -0.88
CA VAL A 197 -7.91 0.41 -0.15
C VAL A 197 -7.80 -1.11 -0.11
N LEU A 198 -7.94 -1.67 1.09
CA LEU A 198 -8.01 -3.11 1.30
C LEU A 198 -9.46 -3.53 1.53
N PHE A 199 -10.00 -4.33 0.61
CA PHE A 199 -11.39 -4.75 0.68
C PHE A 199 -11.60 -6.21 0.29
N ALA A 200 -12.27 -6.98 1.17
CA ALA A 200 -12.62 -8.39 0.93
C ALA A 200 -11.47 -9.27 0.38
N GLY A 201 -10.25 -9.06 0.88
CA GLY A 201 -9.06 -9.80 0.41
C GLY A 201 -8.41 -9.24 -0.86
N TYR A 202 -8.86 -8.09 -1.37
CA TYR A 202 -8.30 -7.40 -2.53
C TYR A 202 -7.63 -6.08 -2.15
N VAL A 203 -6.61 -5.72 -2.93
CA VAL A 203 -6.00 -4.40 -3.01
C VAL A 203 -6.68 -3.64 -4.15
N ILE A 204 -7.10 -2.41 -3.86
CA ILE A 204 -7.69 -1.48 -4.83
C ILE A 204 -6.93 -0.17 -4.72
N THR A 205 -6.29 0.25 -5.81
CA THR A 205 -5.54 1.52 -5.87
C THR A 205 -5.44 1.99 -7.31
N ALA A 206 -5.30 3.29 -7.53
CA ALA A 206 -5.18 3.85 -8.87
C ALA A 206 -3.87 4.62 -9.05
N SER A 207 -3.41 4.66 -10.28
CA SER A 207 -2.21 5.33 -10.72
C SER A 207 -2.50 6.37 -11.79
N PHE A 208 -1.49 7.20 -12.04
CA PHE A 208 -1.48 8.17 -13.12
C PHE A 208 -0.14 8.08 -13.84
N THR A 209 -0.20 7.93 -15.16
CA THR A 209 0.96 7.95 -16.05
C THR A 209 0.96 9.29 -16.80
N PRO A 210 1.97 10.15 -16.61
CA PRO A 210 2.01 11.43 -17.30
C PRO A 210 2.20 11.25 -18.81
N ALA A 211 1.47 12.03 -19.61
CA ALA A 211 1.65 12.10 -21.06
C ALA A 211 2.02 13.54 -21.50
N ALA A 212 2.44 13.67 -22.76
CA ALA A 212 2.75 14.97 -23.35
C ALA A 212 1.56 15.94 -23.24
N VAL A 213 1.87 17.22 -22.97
CA VAL A 213 0.84 18.24 -22.79
C VAL A 213 0.10 18.50 -24.11
N VAL A 214 -1.22 18.34 -24.09
CA VAL A 214 -2.11 18.74 -25.17
C VAL A 214 -2.80 20.04 -24.77
N ALA A 215 -2.72 21.08 -25.62
CA ALA A 215 -3.44 22.32 -25.39
C ALA A 215 -4.94 22.04 -25.42
N CYS A 216 -5.58 22.01 -24.24
CA CYS A 216 -6.99 21.69 -24.01
C CYS A 216 -7.35 20.19 -23.95
N GLY A 217 -6.45 19.33 -23.46
CA GLY A 217 -6.74 17.91 -23.20
C GLY A 217 -6.14 17.40 -21.89
N GLU A 218 -6.51 16.17 -21.53
CA GLU A 218 -5.90 15.43 -20.43
C GLU A 218 -4.44 15.11 -20.76
N SER A 219 -3.54 15.29 -19.80
CA SER A 219 -2.08 15.16 -19.99
C SER A 219 -1.55 13.93 -19.26
N GLY A 220 -2.14 12.78 -19.53
CA GLY A 220 -1.79 11.50 -18.91
C GLY A 220 -3.02 10.62 -18.73
N ASP A 221 -2.79 9.37 -18.36
CA ASP A 221 -3.82 8.33 -18.25
C ASP A 221 -3.88 7.77 -16.83
N GLY A 222 -5.09 7.52 -16.36
CA GLY A 222 -5.33 6.82 -15.11
C GLY A 222 -5.39 5.30 -15.32
N THR A 223 -4.85 4.53 -14.38
CA THR A 223 -5.02 3.07 -14.36
C THR A 223 -5.47 2.61 -12.98
N LEU A 224 -6.52 1.80 -12.93
CA LEU A 224 -6.99 1.17 -11.70
C LEU A 224 -6.41 -0.24 -11.57
N TYR A 225 -5.86 -0.53 -10.40
CA TYR A 225 -5.33 -1.82 -10.02
C TYR A 225 -6.26 -2.48 -9.03
N THR A 226 -6.72 -3.69 -9.37
CA THR A 226 -7.50 -4.56 -8.48
C THR A 226 -6.92 -5.96 -8.51
N PHE A 227 -6.48 -6.47 -7.35
CA PHE A 227 -5.90 -7.81 -7.25
C PHE A 227 -5.93 -8.35 -5.82
N SER A 228 -5.84 -9.67 -5.69
CA SER A 228 -5.86 -10.41 -4.43
C SER A 228 -4.63 -10.07 -3.60
N LEU A 229 -4.86 -9.75 -2.33
CA LEU A 229 -3.81 -9.50 -1.35
C LEU A 229 -2.96 -10.75 -1.09
N ALA A 230 -3.53 -11.94 -1.24
CA ALA A 230 -2.84 -13.19 -0.88
C ALA A 230 -1.79 -13.61 -1.93
N CYS A 231 -2.04 -13.31 -3.22
CA CYS A 231 -1.25 -13.88 -4.32
C CYS A 231 -1.24 -13.04 -5.61
N GLY A 232 -1.78 -11.82 -5.60
CA GLY A 232 -1.76 -10.94 -6.78
C GLY A 232 -2.70 -11.33 -7.91
N GLU A 233 -3.58 -12.32 -7.73
CA GLU A 233 -4.58 -12.69 -8.73
C GLU A 233 -5.58 -11.54 -8.95
N GLY A 234 -5.84 -11.14 -10.20
CA GLY A 234 -6.87 -10.14 -10.48
C GLY A 234 -8.29 -10.67 -10.31
N LEU A 235 -9.26 -9.76 -10.36
CA LEU A 235 -10.67 -10.11 -10.35
C LEU A 235 -11.02 -10.86 -11.65
N THR A 236 -11.36 -12.14 -11.53
CA THR A 236 -11.70 -12.98 -12.68
C THR A 236 -13.12 -12.70 -13.18
N VAL A 237 -13.24 -12.31 -14.44
CA VAL A 237 -14.52 -12.37 -15.17
C VAL A 237 -14.64 -13.76 -15.77
N THR A 238 -15.52 -14.59 -15.24
CA THR A 238 -15.79 -15.92 -15.82
C THR A 238 -16.41 -15.76 -17.20
N ASN A 239 -15.59 -15.87 -18.25
CA ASN A 239 -16.07 -16.00 -19.62
C ASN A 239 -15.82 -17.45 -20.06
N SER A 240 -16.90 -18.20 -20.33
CA SER A 240 -16.94 -19.67 -20.45
C SER A 240 -16.17 -20.28 -21.63
N VAL A 241 -15.23 -19.57 -22.26
CA VAL A 241 -14.63 -19.96 -23.55
C VAL A 241 -13.10 -20.00 -23.52
N THR A 242 -12.44 -19.43 -22.51
CA THR A 242 -10.97 -19.42 -22.41
C THR A 242 -10.58 -19.73 -20.97
N SER A 243 -9.64 -20.67 -20.79
CA SER A 243 -9.02 -20.96 -19.49
C SER A 243 -8.73 -19.66 -18.75
N ALA A 244 -9.34 -19.47 -17.57
CA ALA A 244 -9.30 -18.21 -16.84
C ALA A 244 -7.84 -17.80 -16.58
N GLN A 245 -7.44 -16.65 -17.12
CA GLN A 245 -6.16 -16.04 -16.83
C GLN A 245 -6.36 -15.04 -15.71
N THR A 246 -5.76 -15.33 -14.57
CA THR A 246 -5.95 -14.66 -13.27
C THR A 246 -4.87 -13.61 -13.06
N THR A 247 -4.68 -12.73 -14.04
CA THR A 247 -3.70 -11.63 -14.00
C THR A 247 -4.19 -10.49 -13.13
N ILE A 248 -3.29 -9.76 -12.45
CA ILE A 248 -3.58 -8.44 -11.87
C ILE A 248 -4.47 -7.63 -12.80
N THR A 249 -5.66 -7.25 -12.34
CA THR A 249 -6.59 -6.48 -13.18
C THR A 249 -6.12 -5.03 -13.23
N LYS A 250 -5.56 -4.64 -14.38
CA LYS A 250 -5.23 -3.25 -14.72
C LYS A 250 -6.32 -2.71 -15.64
N SER A 251 -7.17 -1.83 -15.12
CA SER A 251 -8.27 -1.24 -15.87
C SER A 251 -7.93 0.18 -16.27
N ASN A 252 -7.93 0.46 -17.57
CA ASN A 252 -7.74 1.80 -18.08
C ASN A 252 -8.92 2.68 -17.63
N MET A 253 -8.59 3.77 -16.95
CA MET A 253 -9.53 4.74 -16.41
C MET A 253 -9.73 5.94 -17.37
N GLY A 254 -9.18 5.90 -18.57
CA GLY A 254 -9.15 7.06 -19.46
C GLY A 254 -8.14 8.11 -19.01
N GLY A 255 -8.19 9.26 -19.65
CA GLY A 255 -7.25 10.33 -19.36
C GLY A 255 -7.56 11.06 -18.06
N GLY A 256 -6.53 11.71 -17.54
CA GLY A 256 -6.60 12.54 -16.34
C GLY A 256 -6.28 11.80 -15.04
N MET A 257 -6.32 12.54 -13.94
CA MET A 257 -5.99 12.02 -12.61
C MET A 257 -7.19 11.27 -12.01
N PRO A 258 -7.01 10.03 -11.53
CA PRO A 258 -8.10 9.29 -10.89
C PRO A 258 -8.45 9.87 -9.51
N SER A 259 -9.71 9.71 -9.09
CA SER A 259 -10.10 9.96 -7.70
C SER A 259 -9.70 8.81 -6.77
N ASP A 260 -9.69 9.06 -5.46
CA ASP A 260 -9.54 7.98 -4.48
C ASP A 260 -10.65 6.92 -4.65
N PRO A 261 -10.30 5.62 -4.64
CA PRO A 261 -11.29 4.56 -4.71
C PRO A 261 -12.17 4.55 -3.46
N GLN A 262 -13.47 4.38 -3.65
CA GLN A 262 -14.45 4.28 -2.57
C GLN A 262 -15.23 2.97 -2.72
N VAL A 263 -15.42 2.25 -1.62
CA VAL A 263 -16.20 1.01 -1.62
C VAL A 263 -17.52 1.23 -0.89
N THR A 264 -18.61 0.88 -1.55
CA THR A 264 -19.96 0.91 -1.00
C THR A 264 -20.52 -0.51 -1.02
N MET A 265 -21.10 -0.94 0.10
CA MET A 265 -21.78 -2.22 0.23
C MET A 265 -23.25 -1.97 0.48
N ASP A 266 -24.12 -2.60 -0.30
CA ASP A 266 -25.55 -2.67 0.03
C ASP A 266 -25.82 -3.89 0.91
N ASN A 267 -26.30 -3.63 2.12
CA ASN A 267 -26.66 -4.67 3.08
C ASN A 267 -27.93 -5.46 2.68
N LYS A 268 -28.70 -4.99 1.69
CA LYS A 268 -29.96 -5.64 1.27
C LYS A 268 -29.79 -6.64 0.13
N SER A 269 -29.01 -6.31 -0.89
CA SER A 269 -28.72 -7.24 -1.99
C SER A 269 -27.43 -8.04 -1.77
N GLY A 270 -26.55 -7.58 -0.88
CA GLY A 270 -25.18 -8.11 -0.79
C GLY A 270 -24.26 -7.58 -1.89
N ASP A 271 -24.76 -6.71 -2.77
CA ASP A 271 -23.97 -6.16 -3.85
C ASP A 271 -22.92 -5.20 -3.30
N THR A 272 -21.67 -5.44 -3.68
CA THR A 272 -20.55 -4.55 -3.41
C THR A 272 -20.22 -3.78 -4.67
N THR A 273 -20.32 -2.45 -4.60
CA THR A 273 -19.90 -1.57 -5.69
C THR A 273 -18.65 -0.81 -5.27
N VAL A 274 -17.59 -0.92 -6.06
CA VAL A 274 -16.44 -0.01 -5.98
C VAL A 274 -16.68 1.12 -6.95
N ILE A 275 -16.56 2.34 -6.46
CA ILE A 275 -16.75 3.56 -7.21
C ILE A 275 -15.41 4.27 -7.29
N VAL A 276 -14.93 4.46 -8.51
CA VAL A 276 -13.81 5.35 -8.79
C VAL A 276 -14.26 6.31 -9.88
N ARG A 277 -14.09 7.61 -9.65
CA ARG A 277 -14.50 8.65 -10.58
C ARG A 277 -13.32 9.13 -11.41
N LEU A 278 -13.62 9.38 -12.66
CA LEU A 278 -12.72 9.98 -13.65
C LEU A 278 -12.91 11.50 -13.71
N GLN A 279 -12.00 12.20 -14.38
CA GLN A 279 -12.17 13.64 -14.62
C GLN A 279 -13.40 13.96 -15.50
N ASP A 280 -13.77 13.07 -16.41
CA ASP A 280 -14.98 13.19 -17.23
C ASP A 280 -16.29 12.88 -16.47
N GLY A 281 -16.19 12.48 -15.20
CA GLY A 281 -17.32 12.13 -14.34
C GLY A 281 -17.84 10.71 -14.54
N ALA A 282 -17.24 9.89 -15.41
CA ALA A 282 -17.62 8.50 -15.52
C ALA A 282 -17.29 7.75 -14.22
N ILE A 283 -18.16 6.79 -13.91
CA ILE A 283 -17.99 5.88 -12.78
C ILE A 283 -17.50 4.56 -13.37
N TRP A 284 -16.30 4.15 -12.97
CA TRP A 284 -15.84 2.81 -13.26
C TRP A 284 -16.41 1.84 -12.22
N GLN A 285 -16.96 0.72 -12.70
CA GLN A 285 -17.39 -0.40 -11.87
C GLN A 285 -16.54 -1.62 -12.23
N PRO A 286 -16.01 -2.35 -11.24
CA PRO A 286 -15.21 -3.53 -11.49
C PRO A 286 -16.05 -4.63 -12.15
N PRO A 287 -15.45 -5.37 -13.10
CA PRO A 287 -16.12 -6.51 -13.68
C PRO A 287 -16.02 -7.70 -12.72
N GLY A 288 -17.11 -8.01 -12.02
CA GLY A 288 -17.24 -9.18 -11.14
C GLY A 288 -17.58 -8.83 -9.69
N ASP A 289 -18.03 -9.84 -8.94
CA ASP A 289 -18.42 -9.69 -7.55
C ASP A 289 -17.19 -9.81 -6.64
N PHE A 290 -17.05 -8.89 -5.67
CA PHE A 290 -16.13 -9.07 -4.54
C PHE A 290 -16.70 -10.14 -3.63
N ASN A 291 -16.48 -11.41 -3.96
CA ASN A 291 -16.81 -12.50 -3.05
C ASN A 291 -15.83 -12.45 -1.88
N ALA A 292 -16.26 -11.84 -0.78
CA ALA A 292 -15.71 -12.12 0.54
C ALA A 292 -16.04 -13.59 0.84
N GLY A 293 -15.18 -14.51 0.40
CA GLY A 293 -15.34 -15.93 0.66
C GLY A 293 -15.51 -16.21 2.16
N SER A 294 -15.92 -17.41 2.52
CA SER A 294 -16.10 -17.84 3.92
C SER A 294 -14.82 -17.81 4.77
N GLU A 295 -13.69 -17.40 4.21
CA GLU A 295 -12.38 -17.39 4.84
C GLU A 295 -12.07 -16.03 5.48
N GLY A 296 -12.54 -15.80 6.70
CA GLY A 296 -11.87 -14.95 7.71
C GLY A 296 -11.26 -13.58 7.33
N TYR A 297 -11.70 -12.92 6.26
CA TYR A 297 -11.21 -11.60 5.84
C TYR A 297 -11.78 -10.52 6.77
N GLY A 298 -10.93 -9.91 7.61
CA GLY A 298 -11.33 -8.84 8.52
C GLY A 298 -10.73 -7.51 8.12
N GLN A 299 -11.56 -6.52 7.78
CA GLN A 299 -11.09 -5.13 7.63
C GLN A 299 -10.84 -4.50 8.99
N LEU A 300 -9.67 -3.88 9.12
CA LEU A 300 -9.29 -3.11 10.29
C LEU A 300 -9.43 -1.63 9.92
N TYR A 301 -10.38 -0.95 10.54
CA TYR A 301 -10.46 0.51 10.49
C TYR A 301 -10.67 1.00 11.92
N TRP A 302 -10.05 2.13 12.25
CA TRP A 302 -10.41 2.85 13.46
C TRP A 302 -11.72 3.64 13.21
N ARG A 303 -12.67 3.54 14.15
CA ARG A 303 -13.89 4.36 14.18
C ARG A 303 -13.89 5.17 15.47
N GLU A 304 -13.96 6.49 15.34
CA GLU A 304 -14.44 7.34 16.42
C GLU A 304 -15.92 7.01 16.65
N ARG A 305 -16.32 6.75 17.90
CA ARG A 305 -17.73 6.65 18.32
C ARG A 305 -18.21 7.96 18.91
#